data_AF-A0A8J4XH72-F1
#
_entry.id   AF-A0A8J4XH72-F1
#
_cell.length_a   1.000
_cell.length_b   1.000
_cell.length_c   1.000
_cell.angle_alpha   90.00
_cell.angle_beta   90.00
_cell.angle_gamma   90.00
#
_symmetry.space_group_name_H-M   'P 1'
#
loop_
_entity.id
_entity.type
_entity.pdbx_description
1 polymer ?
#
loop_
_entity_poly.entity_id
_entity_poly.type
_entity_poly.pdbx_seq_one_letter_code
_entity_poly.pdbx_strand_id
1 'polypeptide(L)'
;MSYIPGQPVTAVVQRIEIHKLRDGDNLILGFSIGGGIDQDPSQNPFSEDKTDKGIYVTRVSKGGPAEVAGLMMGDKIMQVNGWDMTMVTHDQARKRLTKKNEDIVRLLKQMSGSRVRMCKSFLRRNTFVLFTVAAVVAGIVLGFVMRPHNLTLREIKYFSFPGELLMRMLQMLVLPLIVSSLVTGISSLDSRASGKMGARAVVYYMVTTLIAVFIGIVMVIIVKPGKGNRDSPMSSSGSIESVQAADAFLDLIRNMFPPNLVEACFKQYKTIYRKTVFTKDITVLANVSHETNATKFSQVGNYSTVLQTIQETVEEMIPGSGSSNGVNALGLVVFSMFFGLVIGNMKQQGQPLKEFFDCLNDAIMRLVAIIIWYAPVGILFLIAGKIMEMKDLAQVGGQLGMYTFCVIIGLLIHGVFILPLLFFLITRRNPYTFIGGLIQALVTALGTSSSSATLPITFRCLEENNHVDKRVTRFVLPVGATINMDGTALYEAVAAIFIAQVNNMDLNFGQILTISITATAASIGAAGIPQAGLVTMVIVLTSVGLPTEDITLIIAVDWFLDRLRTTANVLGDSLGAGIVEHLSRKELQNQDRDIGNA
;
A
#
# COMPACT_ATOMS: atom_id res chain seq x y z
N MET A 1 2.01 32.81 41.12
CA MET A 1 3.22 32.37 40.38
C MET A 1 4.38 32.42 41.37
N SER A 2 4.92 31.26 41.76
CA SER A 2 6.20 31.11 42.48
C SER A 2 6.64 29.65 42.31
N TYR A 3 7.70 29.45 41.55
CA TYR A 3 8.24 28.16 41.10
C TYR A 3 9.15 27.55 42.17
N ILE A 4 8.95 26.26 42.49
CA ILE A 4 9.84 25.46 43.34
C ILE A 4 10.57 24.46 42.43
N PRO A 5 11.91 24.34 42.47
CA PRO A 5 12.65 23.43 41.60
C PRO A 5 12.50 21.97 42.07
N GLY A 6 12.13 21.06 41.17
CA GLY A 6 12.15 19.61 41.41
C GLY A 6 10.90 18.79 41.00
N GLN A 7 9.80 19.41 40.56
CA GLN A 7 8.63 18.65 40.08
C GLN A 7 8.67 18.39 38.56
N PRO A 8 8.35 17.16 38.09
CA PRO A 8 8.12 16.92 36.68
C PRO A 8 6.88 17.69 36.21
N VAL A 9 7.12 18.75 35.43
CA VAL A 9 6.09 19.55 34.79
C VAL A 9 5.37 18.70 33.73
N THR A 10 4.27 18.02 34.08
CA THR A 10 3.34 17.42 33.10
C THR A 10 1.91 17.28 33.64
N ALA A 11 1.44 18.20 34.48
CA ALA A 11 0.02 18.28 34.82
C ALA A 11 -0.73 19.00 33.68
N VAL A 12 -1.44 18.26 32.82
CA VAL A 12 -2.37 18.89 31.86
C VAL A 12 -3.59 19.35 32.64
N VAL A 13 -3.73 20.67 32.78
CA VAL A 13 -4.83 21.32 33.49
C VAL A 13 -5.89 21.76 32.49
N GLN A 14 -7.14 21.39 32.73
CA GLN A 14 -8.28 21.71 31.87
C GLN A 14 -9.36 22.43 32.68
N ARG A 15 -9.95 23.48 32.09
CA ARG A 15 -11.17 24.11 32.61
C ARG A 15 -12.39 23.43 32.01
N ILE A 16 -13.35 23.10 32.85
CA ILE A 16 -14.65 22.56 32.42
C ILE A 16 -15.78 23.30 33.16
N GLU A 17 -16.92 23.43 32.50
CA GLU A 17 -18.12 24.01 33.09
C GLU A 17 -19.20 22.93 33.17
N ILE A 18 -19.71 22.69 34.38
CA ILE A 18 -20.76 21.70 34.63
C ILE A 18 -22.04 22.46 34.97
N HIS A 19 -23.05 22.31 34.13
CA HIS A 19 -24.40 22.77 34.41
C HIS A 19 -25.10 21.76 35.32
N LYS A 20 -25.56 22.16 36.50
CA LYS A 20 -26.25 21.26 37.40
C LYS A 20 -27.60 20.83 36.81
N LEU A 21 -27.92 19.55 36.92
CA LEU A 21 -29.25 19.04 36.57
C LEU A 21 -30.17 19.19 37.78
N ARG A 22 -31.41 19.62 37.55
CA ARG A 22 -32.44 19.67 38.59
C ARG A 22 -33.07 18.30 38.76
N ASP A 23 -32.96 17.73 39.95
CA ASP A 23 -33.55 16.44 40.34
C ASP A 23 -34.38 16.66 41.62
N GLY A 24 -35.69 16.88 41.44
CA GLY A 24 -36.59 17.38 42.49
C GLY A 24 -36.19 18.77 43.01
N ASP A 25 -36.08 18.92 44.33
CA ASP A 25 -35.62 20.15 44.99
C ASP A 25 -34.09 20.31 45.05
N ASN A 26 -33.35 19.31 44.54
CA ASN A 26 -31.89 19.28 44.59
C ASN A 26 -31.25 19.51 43.22
N LEU A 27 -30.10 20.17 43.22
CA LEU A 27 -29.24 20.33 42.04
C LEU A 27 -28.10 19.32 42.11
N ILE A 28 -28.01 18.43 41.12
CA ILE A 28 -27.02 17.35 41.06
C ILE A 28 -25.95 17.62 39.98
N LEU A 29 -24.70 17.27 40.31
CA LEU A 29 -23.57 17.36 39.39
C LEU A 29 -23.28 16.02 38.67
N GLY A 30 -23.77 14.90 39.20
CA GLY A 30 -23.58 13.58 38.60
C GLY A 30 -22.17 12.97 38.77
N PHE A 31 -21.43 13.35 39.82
CA PHE A 31 -20.15 12.72 40.17
C PHE A 31 -19.93 12.68 41.69
N SER A 32 -19.02 11.82 42.14
CA SER A 32 -18.58 11.70 43.52
C SER A 32 -17.10 12.06 43.63
N ILE A 33 -16.74 12.62 44.78
CA ILE A 33 -15.35 12.95 45.11
C ILE A 33 -14.85 12.06 46.25
N GLY A 34 -13.53 11.94 46.36
CA GLY A 34 -12.83 11.31 47.47
C GLY A 34 -11.51 12.02 47.73
N GLY A 35 -10.92 11.76 48.90
CA GLY A 35 -9.74 12.49 49.38
C GLY A 35 -10.10 13.76 50.14
N GLY A 36 -9.07 14.55 50.47
CA GLY A 36 -9.12 15.68 51.40
C GLY A 36 -8.03 15.55 52.46
N ILE A 37 -7.64 16.68 53.07
CA ILE A 37 -6.55 16.69 54.07
C ILE A 37 -6.87 15.90 55.35
N ASP A 38 -8.17 15.68 55.60
CA ASP A 38 -8.79 14.96 56.70
C ASP A 38 -9.02 13.47 56.39
N GLN A 39 -8.68 13.01 55.19
CA GLN A 39 -8.81 11.62 54.77
C GLN A 39 -7.43 10.97 54.64
N ASP A 40 -7.37 9.65 54.81
CA ASP A 40 -6.12 8.89 54.64
C ASP A 40 -5.74 8.83 53.14
N PRO A 41 -4.63 9.48 52.72
CA PRO A 41 -4.21 9.51 51.33
C PRO A 41 -3.78 8.12 50.81
N SER A 42 -3.42 7.18 51.69
CA SER A 42 -2.99 5.84 51.30
C SER A 42 -4.12 4.98 50.71
N GLN A 43 -5.36 5.30 51.08
CA GLN A 43 -6.58 4.65 50.62
C GLN A 43 -7.10 5.23 49.30
N ASN A 44 -6.52 6.31 48.79
CA ASN A 44 -6.94 6.90 47.54
C ASN A 44 -6.37 6.09 46.34
N PRO A 45 -7.22 5.43 45.53
CA PRO A 45 -6.75 4.59 44.42
C PRO A 45 -6.23 5.41 43.23
N PHE A 46 -6.42 6.74 43.22
CA PHE A 46 -6.07 7.62 42.10
C PHE A 46 -4.88 8.55 42.38
N SER A 47 -4.33 8.53 43.60
CA SER A 47 -3.12 9.25 43.97
C SER A 47 -1.89 8.38 43.68
N GLU A 48 -1.01 8.81 42.78
CA GLU A 48 0.19 8.06 42.39
C GLU A 48 1.23 7.98 43.52
N ASP A 49 1.49 9.10 44.21
CA ASP A 49 2.49 9.17 45.27
C ASP A 49 1.95 8.69 46.63
N LYS A 50 0.69 8.23 46.71
CA LYS A 50 -0.04 7.80 47.93
C LYS A 50 0.06 8.73 49.16
N THR A 51 0.60 9.93 48.96
CA THR A 51 0.81 10.98 49.95
C THR A 51 0.04 12.25 49.57
N ASP A 52 -0.53 12.28 48.36
CA ASP A 52 -1.30 13.41 47.85
C ASP A 52 -2.69 13.45 48.51
N LYS A 53 -2.94 14.54 49.24
CA LYS A 53 -4.18 14.79 49.99
C LYS A 53 -5.23 15.57 49.21
N GLY A 54 -5.05 15.72 47.89
CA GLY A 54 -6.01 16.44 47.05
C GLY A 54 -7.36 15.75 46.89
N ILE A 55 -8.28 16.44 46.24
CA ILE A 55 -9.63 15.97 45.94
C ILE A 55 -9.67 15.31 44.57
N TYR A 56 -10.15 14.07 44.49
CA TYR A 56 -10.22 13.28 43.26
C TYR A 56 -11.64 12.85 42.95
N VAL A 57 -11.96 12.72 41.67
CA VAL A 57 -13.23 12.17 41.23
C VAL A 57 -13.20 10.64 41.38
N THR A 58 -14.07 10.10 42.22
CA THR A 58 -14.14 8.66 42.52
C THR A 58 -15.25 7.96 41.74
N ARG A 59 -16.27 8.69 41.31
CA ARG A 59 -17.39 8.19 40.52
C ARG A 59 -17.90 9.25 39.56
N VAL A 60 -18.26 8.85 38.34
CA VAL A 60 -19.05 9.69 37.42
C VAL A 60 -20.28 8.89 36.98
N SER A 61 -21.45 9.51 37.05
CA SER A 61 -22.71 8.91 36.62
C SER A 61 -22.81 8.92 35.10
N LYS A 62 -23.09 7.75 34.50
CA LYS A 62 -23.27 7.62 33.05
C LYS A 62 -24.45 8.48 32.56
N GLY A 63 -24.25 9.28 31.53
CA GLY A 63 -25.20 10.25 30.99
C GLY A 63 -25.43 11.49 31.87
N GLY A 64 -24.69 11.63 32.98
CA GLY A 64 -24.85 12.74 33.92
C GLY A 64 -24.14 14.03 33.47
N PRO A 65 -24.45 15.19 34.08
CA PRO A 65 -23.88 16.48 33.67
C PRO A 65 -22.36 16.54 33.72
N ALA A 66 -21.75 15.88 34.71
CA ALA A 66 -20.30 15.76 34.81
C ALA A 66 -19.67 14.99 33.65
N GLU A 67 -20.30 13.90 33.17
CA GLU A 67 -19.76 13.15 32.03
C GLU A 67 -19.88 13.97 30.74
N VAL A 68 -21.01 14.65 30.54
CA VAL A 68 -21.23 15.54 29.38
C VAL A 68 -20.22 16.68 29.35
N ALA A 69 -19.86 17.23 30.51
CA ALA A 69 -18.82 18.26 30.65
C ALA A 69 -17.38 17.70 30.54
N GLY A 70 -17.21 16.39 30.34
CA GLY A 70 -15.91 15.74 30.15
C GLY A 70 -15.12 15.46 31.43
N LEU A 71 -15.76 15.47 32.60
CA LEU A 71 -15.17 15.01 33.86
C LEU A 71 -15.15 13.47 33.88
N MET A 72 -14.02 12.86 34.23
CA MET A 72 -13.94 11.40 34.38
C MET A 72 -13.42 11.01 35.76
N MET A 73 -13.60 9.73 36.09
CA MET A 73 -12.99 9.12 37.27
C MET A 73 -11.46 9.28 37.26
N GLY A 74 -10.88 9.58 38.42
CA GLY A 74 -9.45 9.76 38.62
C GLY A 74 -8.91 11.14 38.27
N ASP A 75 -9.73 12.07 37.76
CA ASP A 75 -9.31 13.46 37.60
C ASP A 75 -9.18 14.14 38.98
N LYS A 76 -8.13 14.94 39.17
CA LYS A 76 -7.89 15.72 40.40
C LYS A 76 -8.52 17.10 40.26
N ILE A 77 -9.34 17.52 41.21
CA ILE A 77 -9.97 18.84 41.21
C ILE A 77 -9.02 19.84 41.87
N MET A 78 -8.56 20.82 41.10
CA MET A 78 -7.63 21.85 41.53
C MET A 78 -8.34 23.12 41.97
N GLN A 79 -9.42 23.51 41.27
CA GLN A 79 -10.23 24.67 41.64
C GLN A 79 -11.73 24.45 41.36
N VAL A 80 -12.56 25.12 42.15
CA VAL A 80 -14.03 25.21 41.97
C VAL A 80 -14.43 26.67 42.00
N ASN A 81 -14.98 27.21 40.91
CA ASN A 81 -15.41 28.61 40.81
C ASN A 81 -14.33 29.62 41.25
N GLY A 82 -13.06 29.33 40.91
CA GLY A 82 -11.89 30.15 41.26
C GLY A 82 -11.34 29.94 42.67
N TRP A 83 -11.96 29.11 43.49
CA TRP A 83 -11.44 28.69 44.80
C TRP A 83 -10.47 27.53 44.67
N ASP A 84 -9.34 27.61 45.37
CA ASP A 84 -8.35 26.54 45.45
C ASP A 84 -8.87 25.34 46.26
N MET A 85 -8.69 24.14 45.73
CA MET A 85 -9.16 22.87 46.26
C MET A 85 -8.01 21.90 46.57
N THR A 86 -6.76 22.37 46.51
CA THR A 86 -5.57 21.53 46.72
C THR A 86 -5.35 21.14 48.18
N MET A 87 -5.69 22.02 49.13
CA MET A 87 -5.47 21.85 50.57
C MET A 87 -6.75 22.05 51.38
N VAL A 88 -7.82 21.33 51.00
CA VAL A 88 -9.14 21.43 51.64
C VAL A 88 -9.55 20.09 52.27
N THR A 89 -10.42 20.17 53.28
CA THR A 89 -11.07 18.98 53.84
C THR A 89 -12.13 18.45 52.88
N HIS A 90 -12.50 17.17 53.01
CA HIS A 90 -13.52 16.53 52.21
C HIS A 90 -14.87 17.27 52.31
N ASP A 91 -15.28 17.65 53.52
CA ASP A 91 -16.54 18.37 53.73
C ASP A 91 -16.51 19.79 53.15
N GLN A 92 -15.37 20.50 53.24
CA GLN A 92 -15.20 21.79 52.57
C GLN A 92 -15.33 21.65 51.05
N ALA A 93 -14.70 20.63 50.45
CA ALA A 93 -14.81 20.36 49.03
C ALA A 93 -16.26 20.07 48.61
N ARG A 94 -16.96 19.22 49.36
CA ARG A 94 -18.36 18.89 49.14
C ARG A 94 -19.27 20.12 49.22
N LYS A 95 -19.11 20.96 50.25
CA LYS A 95 -19.90 22.20 50.43
C LYS A 95 -19.71 23.17 49.26
N ARG A 96 -18.50 23.27 48.71
CA ARG A 96 -18.21 24.13 47.56
C ARG A 96 -18.86 23.64 46.28
N LEU A 97 -18.85 22.33 46.05
CA LEU A 97 -19.50 21.73 44.88
C LEU A 97 -21.04 21.78 44.96
N THR A 98 -21.60 21.70 46.17
CA THR A 98 -23.05 21.58 46.41
C THR A 98 -23.76 22.89 46.78
N LYS A 99 -23.10 24.05 46.58
CA LYS A 99 -23.69 25.35 46.90
C LYS A 99 -25.01 25.59 46.13
N LYS A 100 -26.10 25.88 46.84
CA LYS A 100 -27.48 25.91 46.28
C LYS A 100 -27.77 27.09 45.34
N ASN A 101 -27.05 28.20 45.46
CA ASN A 101 -27.31 29.43 44.69
C ASN A 101 -26.53 29.50 43.36
N GLU A 102 -25.93 28.40 42.91
CA GLU A 102 -25.08 28.37 41.71
C GLU A 102 -25.50 27.20 40.81
N ASP A 103 -26.07 27.52 39.64
CA ASP A 103 -26.50 26.54 38.64
C ASP A 103 -25.32 26.01 37.80
N ILE A 104 -24.20 26.75 37.77
CA ILE A 104 -23.01 26.42 37.00
C ILE A 104 -21.81 26.26 37.94
N VAL A 105 -21.05 25.18 37.76
CA VAL A 105 -19.80 24.92 38.47
C VAL A 105 -18.66 24.86 37.48
N ARG A 106 -17.76 25.83 37.56
CA ARG A 106 -16.51 25.88 36.80
C ARG A 106 -15.43 25.13 37.57
N LEU A 107 -14.94 24.05 37.01
CA LEU A 107 -13.84 23.27 37.59
C LEU A 107 -12.55 23.52 36.82
N LEU A 108 -11.47 23.71 37.55
CA LEU A 108 -10.12 23.50 37.04
C LEU A 108 -9.68 22.12 37.50
N LYS A 109 -9.47 21.20 36.56
CA LYS A 109 -9.06 19.82 36.87
C LYS A 109 -7.69 19.51 36.27
N GLN A 110 -6.95 18.64 36.94
CA GLN A 110 -5.76 17.99 36.42
C GLN A 110 -6.15 16.58 35.95
N MET A 111 -5.84 16.24 34.70
CA MET A 111 -6.15 14.92 34.15
C MET A 111 -5.40 13.81 34.89
N SER A 112 -6.07 12.66 35.08
CA SER A 112 -5.43 11.46 35.64
C SER A 112 -4.14 11.08 34.89
N GLY A 113 -3.09 10.70 35.63
CA GLY A 113 -1.83 10.21 35.07
C GLY A 113 -1.99 8.98 34.16
N SER A 114 -3.04 8.18 34.36
CA SER A 114 -3.44 7.09 33.44
C SER A 114 -3.72 7.59 32.02
N ARG A 115 -4.39 8.75 31.87
CA ARG A 115 -4.76 9.32 30.57
C ARG A 115 -3.55 9.92 29.85
N VAL A 116 -2.66 10.59 30.59
CA VAL A 116 -1.38 11.09 30.05
C VAL A 116 -0.49 9.93 29.62
N ARG A 117 -0.42 8.84 30.41
CA ARG A 117 0.28 7.61 30.03
C ARG A 117 -0.36 6.94 28.82
N MET A 118 -1.68 6.91 28.72
CA MET A 118 -2.42 6.34 27.59
C MET A 118 -2.19 7.14 26.30
N CYS A 119 -2.28 8.47 26.34
CA CYS A 119 -1.94 9.34 25.20
C CYS A 119 -0.46 9.22 24.83
N LYS A 120 0.46 9.20 25.79
CA LYS A 120 1.90 9.04 25.53
C LYS A 120 2.23 7.65 24.98
N SER A 121 1.53 6.62 25.44
CA SER A 121 1.62 5.24 24.92
C SER A 121 1.06 5.15 23.51
N PHE A 122 -0.07 5.80 23.24
CA PHE A 122 -0.68 5.89 21.92
C PHE A 122 0.24 6.66 20.94
N LEU A 123 0.77 7.81 21.33
CA LEU A 123 1.73 8.58 20.54
C LEU A 123 2.97 7.76 20.24
N ARG A 124 3.54 7.06 21.25
CA ARG A 124 4.70 6.18 21.05
C ARG A 124 4.41 5.03 20.08
N ARG A 125 3.24 4.39 20.20
CA ARG A 125 2.86 3.27 19.32
C ARG A 125 2.62 3.69 17.88
N ASN A 126 2.11 4.90 17.67
CA ASN A 126 1.77 5.42 16.34
C ASN A 126 2.77 6.47 15.82
N THR A 127 3.97 6.55 16.43
CA THR A 127 4.97 7.59 16.13
C THR A 127 5.29 7.67 14.63
N PHE A 128 5.51 6.53 13.98
CA PHE A 128 5.84 6.47 12.56
C PHE A 128 4.73 7.05 11.68
N VAL A 129 3.49 6.62 11.89
CA VAL A 129 2.31 7.10 11.15
C VAL A 129 2.09 8.59 11.36
N LEU A 130 2.28 9.08 12.59
CA LEU A 130 2.15 10.50 12.90
C LEU A 130 3.23 11.32 12.18
N PHE A 131 4.47 10.84 12.14
CA PHE A 131 5.55 11.50 11.42
C PHE A 131 5.35 11.51 9.91
N THR A 132 4.86 10.42 9.30
CA THR A 132 4.60 10.40 7.85
C THR A 132 3.45 11.33 7.47
N VAL A 133 2.35 11.33 8.22
CA VAL A 133 1.23 12.27 7.96
C VAL A 133 1.68 13.72 8.16
N ALA A 134 2.42 14.00 9.24
CA ALA A 134 2.98 15.34 9.47
C ALA A 134 3.95 15.76 8.35
N ALA A 135 4.78 14.83 7.85
CA ALA A 135 5.68 15.08 6.74
C ALA A 135 4.96 15.35 5.42
N VAL A 136 3.88 14.63 5.11
CA VAL A 136 3.04 14.89 3.93
C VAL A 136 2.42 16.27 4.02
N VAL A 137 1.79 16.61 5.15
CA VAL A 137 1.18 17.93 5.34
C VAL A 137 2.23 19.04 5.28
N ALA A 138 3.36 18.87 5.96
CA ALA A 138 4.47 19.83 5.92
C ALA A 138 5.07 19.97 4.51
N GLY A 139 5.21 18.87 3.76
CA GLY A 139 5.70 18.87 2.39
C GLY A 139 4.75 19.59 1.43
N ILE A 140 3.43 19.39 1.59
CA ILE A 140 2.42 20.14 0.84
C ILE A 140 2.54 21.63 1.14
N VAL A 141 2.51 22.01 2.42
CA VAL A 141 2.63 23.42 2.84
C VAL A 141 3.92 24.04 2.33
N LEU A 142 5.06 23.36 2.50
CA LEU A 142 6.36 23.84 2.05
C LEU A 142 6.43 23.99 0.52
N GLY A 143 5.88 23.04 -0.23
CA GLY A 143 5.79 23.10 -1.69
C GLY A 143 5.00 24.33 -2.15
N PHE A 144 3.83 24.59 -1.55
CA PHE A 144 3.02 25.78 -1.86
C PHE A 144 3.70 27.09 -1.47
N VAL A 145 4.41 27.12 -0.33
CA VAL A 145 5.16 28.30 0.13
C VAL A 145 6.34 28.60 -0.79
N MET A 146 7.04 27.57 -1.28
CA MET A 146 8.22 27.75 -2.13
C MET A 146 7.88 28.02 -3.60
N ARG A 147 6.71 27.58 -4.08
CA ARG A 147 6.24 27.77 -5.46
C ARG A 147 6.26 29.23 -5.97
N PRO A 148 5.77 30.25 -5.26
CA PRO A 148 5.80 31.64 -5.73
C PRO A 148 7.21 32.22 -5.87
N HIS A 149 8.24 31.59 -5.30
CA HIS A 149 9.62 32.07 -5.40
C HIS A 149 10.29 31.77 -6.75
N ASN A 150 9.60 31.11 -7.70
CA ASN A 150 10.07 30.86 -9.07
C ASN A 150 11.51 30.31 -9.15
N LEU A 151 11.82 29.33 -8.30
CA LEU A 151 13.12 28.65 -8.29
C LEU A 151 13.44 28.03 -9.67
N THR A 152 14.71 28.06 -10.04
CA THR A 152 15.17 27.41 -11.27
C THR A 152 15.08 25.88 -11.14
N LEU A 153 14.96 25.16 -12.26
CA LEU A 153 14.93 23.69 -12.28
C LEU A 153 16.14 23.05 -11.56
N ARG A 154 17.30 23.71 -11.60
CA ARG A 154 18.50 23.24 -10.89
C ARG A 154 18.34 23.34 -9.38
N GLU A 155 17.81 24.46 -8.89
CA GLU A 155 17.56 24.68 -7.46
C GLU A 155 16.47 23.75 -6.94
N ILE A 156 15.42 23.50 -7.74
CA ILE A 156 14.39 22.51 -7.42
C ILE A 156 15.02 21.12 -7.25
N LYS A 157 15.92 20.71 -8.16
CA LYS A 157 16.64 19.43 -8.03
C LYS A 157 17.47 19.33 -6.75
N TYR A 158 18.20 20.39 -6.39
CA TYR A 158 18.96 20.43 -5.14
C TYR A 158 18.05 20.39 -3.91
N PHE A 159 16.93 21.09 -3.95
CA PHE A 159 15.93 21.08 -2.89
C PHE A 159 15.28 19.69 -2.72
N SER A 160 14.97 18.99 -3.82
CA SER A 160 14.36 17.65 -3.79
C SER A 160 15.35 16.52 -3.50
N PHE A 161 16.65 16.80 -3.36
CA PHE A 161 17.69 15.80 -3.18
C PHE A 161 17.46 14.81 -2.02
N PRO A 162 16.99 15.23 -0.82
CA PRO A 162 16.67 14.28 0.25
C PRO A 162 15.59 13.26 -0.16
N GLY A 163 14.66 13.69 -1.01
CA GLY A 163 13.64 12.83 -1.64
C GLY A 163 14.22 11.88 -2.68
N GLU A 164 15.12 12.36 -3.55
CA GLU A 164 15.84 11.51 -4.50
C GLU A 164 16.65 10.42 -3.77
N LEU A 165 17.31 10.79 -2.67
CA LEU A 165 18.09 9.86 -1.85
C LEU A 165 17.20 8.74 -1.27
N LEU A 166 15.98 9.06 -0.82
CA LEU A 166 15.01 8.05 -0.39
C LEU A 166 14.71 7.07 -1.54
N MET A 167 14.43 7.58 -2.74
CA MET A 167 14.14 6.73 -3.90
C MET A 167 15.32 5.80 -4.24
N ARG A 168 16.56 6.31 -4.20
CA ARG A 168 17.76 5.50 -4.43
C ARG A 168 17.95 4.42 -3.37
N MET A 169 17.71 4.74 -2.09
CA MET A 169 17.76 3.75 -1.01
C MET A 169 16.74 2.63 -1.20
N LEU A 170 15.50 2.97 -1.60
CA LEU A 170 14.47 1.98 -1.88
C LEU A 170 14.84 1.12 -3.10
N GLN A 171 15.27 1.73 -4.21
CA GLN A 171 15.70 1.03 -5.42
C GLN A 171 16.86 0.06 -5.19
N MET A 172 17.81 0.41 -4.31
CA MET A 172 18.92 -0.46 -3.92
C MET A 172 18.45 -1.77 -3.28
N LEU A 173 17.35 -1.73 -2.50
CA LEU A 173 16.84 -2.91 -1.81
C LEU A 173 15.94 -3.79 -2.68
N VAL A 174 15.40 -3.26 -3.79
CA VAL A 174 14.50 -4.00 -4.68
C VAL A 174 15.11 -5.32 -5.14
N LEU A 175 16.33 -5.27 -5.70
CA LEU A 175 16.99 -6.44 -6.28
C LEU A 175 17.18 -7.60 -5.27
N PRO A 176 17.87 -7.40 -4.13
CA PRO A 176 18.10 -8.49 -3.19
C PRO A 176 16.82 -8.95 -2.49
N LEU A 177 15.83 -8.06 -2.30
CA LEU A 177 14.54 -8.40 -1.72
C LEU A 177 13.75 -9.33 -2.66
N ILE A 178 13.61 -8.99 -3.95
CA ILE A 178 12.88 -9.85 -4.91
C ILE A 178 13.42 -11.28 -4.90
N VAL A 179 14.74 -11.43 -5.03
CA VAL A 179 15.36 -12.75 -5.14
C VAL A 179 15.18 -13.54 -3.84
N SER A 180 15.50 -12.92 -2.69
CA SER A 180 15.41 -13.59 -1.40
C SER A 180 13.97 -13.88 -0.98
N SER A 181 13.05 -12.91 -1.07
CA SER A 181 11.64 -13.09 -0.69
C SER A 181 10.92 -14.10 -1.58
N LEU A 182 11.16 -14.11 -2.90
CA LEU A 182 10.52 -15.11 -3.79
C LEU A 182 11.07 -16.52 -3.59
N VAL A 183 12.39 -16.66 -3.44
CA VAL A 183 12.98 -17.98 -3.20
C VAL A 183 12.50 -18.56 -1.87
N THR A 184 12.46 -17.77 -0.80
CA THR A 184 11.97 -18.18 0.52
C THR A 184 10.47 -18.47 0.51
N GLY A 185 9.68 -17.57 -0.08
CA GLY A 185 8.24 -17.73 -0.24
C GLY A 185 7.87 -19.04 -0.95
N ILE A 186 8.48 -19.32 -2.11
CA ILE A 186 8.17 -20.52 -2.89
C ILE A 186 8.79 -21.79 -2.30
N SER A 187 9.99 -21.73 -1.71
CA SER A 187 10.64 -22.90 -1.08
C SER A 187 10.02 -23.30 0.28
N SER A 188 9.23 -22.40 0.90
CA SER A 188 8.47 -22.72 2.11
C SER A 188 7.26 -23.63 1.86
N LEU A 189 6.83 -23.75 0.59
CA LEU A 189 5.71 -24.59 0.18
C LEU A 189 6.13 -26.08 0.18
N ASP A 190 5.85 -26.78 1.27
CA ASP A 190 6.18 -28.20 1.43
C ASP A 190 5.30 -29.11 0.54
N SER A 191 5.94 -29.91 -0.32
CA SER A 191 5.27 -30.71 -1.36
C SER A 191 4.69 -32.05 -0.87
N ARG A 192 5.02 -32.53 0.35
CA ARG A 192 4.58 -33.88 0.81
C ARG A 192 3.68 -33.94 2.05
N ALA A 193 3.87 -33.14 3.10
CA ALA A 193 3.04 -33.27 4.31
C ALA A 193 1.73 -32.45 4.26
N SER A 194 1.71 -31.38 3.44
CA SER A 194 0.59 -30.44 3.27
C SER A 194 0.13 -30.32 1.81
N GLY A 195 0.61 -31.21 0.92
CA GLY A 195 0.63 -30.97 -0.53
C GLY A 195 -0.73 -30.58 -1.16
N LYS A 196 -1.83 -31.25 -0.81
CA LYS A 196 -3.16 -30.93 -1.35
C LYS A 196 -3.76 -29.65 -0.76
N MET A 197 -3.57 -29.40 0.54
CA MET A 197 -4.06 -28.19 1.20
C MET A 197 -3.27 -26.96 0.72
N GLY A 198 -1.94 -27.09 0.64
CA GLY A 198 -1.06 -26.06 0.13
C GLY A 198 -1.27 -25.76 -1.36
N ALA A 199 -1.44 -26.78 -2.20
CA ALA A 199 -1.77 -26.56 -3.61
C ALA A 199 -3.08 -25.79 -3.78
N ARG A 200 -4.12 -26.10 -2.98
CA ARG A 200 -5.38 -25.36 -2.99
C ARG A 200 -5.19 -23.89 -2.59
N ALA A 201 -4.38 -23.63 -1.56
CA ALA A 201 -4.07 -22.26 -1.12
C ALA A 201 -3.32 -21.46 -2.20
N VAL A 202 -2.29 -22.04 -2.81
CA VAL A 202 -1.51 -21.39 -3.88
C VAL A 202 -2.38 -21.13 -5.12
N VAL A 203 -3.19 -22.09 -5.54
CA VAL A 203 -4.12 -21.90 -6.66
C VAL A 203 -5.11 -20.79 -6.35
N TYR A 204 -5.66 -20.74 -5.13
CA TYR A 204 -6.54 -19.67 -4.71
C TYR A 204 -5.85 -18.30 -4.80
N TYR A 205 -4.66 -18.15 -4.22
CA TYR A 205 -3.90 -16.89 -4.22
C TYR A 205 -3.56 -16.40 -5.63
N MET A 206 -3.10 -17.29 -6.51
CA MET A 206 -2.77 -16.92 -7.89
C MET A 206 -4.02 -16.47 -8.64
N VAL A 207 -5.16 -17.13 -8.44
CA VAL A 207 -6.42 -16.78 -9.11
C VAL A 207 -6.97 -15.46 -8.57
N THR A 208 -7.01 -15.23 -7.26
CA THR A 208 -7.53 -13.98 -6.69
C THR A 208 -6.67 -12.79 -7.08
N THR A 209 -5.34 -12.95 -7.08
CA THR A 209 -4.41 -11.88 -7.45
C THR A 209 -4.56 -11.50 -8.92
N LEU A 210 -4.66 -12.49 -9.82
CA LEU A 210 -4.91 -12.24 -11.25
C LEU A 210 -6.25 -11.54 -11.50
N ILE A 211 -7.30 -11.94 -10.76
CA ILE A 211 -8.61 -11.27 -10.84
C ILE A 211 -8.51 -9.82 -10.33
N ALA A 212 -7.80 -9.58 -9.23
CA ALA A 212 -7.61 -8.25 -8.68
C ALA A 212 -6.88 -7.31 -9.66
N VAL A 213 -5.81 -7.80 -10.28
CA VAL A 213 -5.06 -7.08 -11.32
C VAL A 213 -5.94 -6.79 -12.52
N PHE A 214 -6.71 -7.78 -12.99
CA PHE A 214 -7.63 -7.59 -14.11
C PHE A 214 -8.69 -6.52 -13.81
N ILE A 215 -9.28 -6.53 -12.60
CA ILE A 215 -10.21 -5.49 -12.15
C ILE A 215 -9.52 -4.12 -12.16
N GLY A 216 -8.30 -4.03 -11.64
CA GLY A 216 -7.50 -2.80 -11.66
C GLY A 216 -7.30 -2.25 -13.08
N ILE A 217 -6.86 -3.09 -14.01
CA ILE A 217 -6.65 -2.73 -15.42
C ILE A 217 -7.96 -2.26 -16.07
N VAL A 218 -9.05 -2.99 -15.88
CA VAL A 218 -10.36 -2.61 -16.43
C VAL A 218 -10.81 -1.27 -15.87
N MET A 219 -10.70 -1.07 -14.55
CA MET A 219 -11.10 0.16 -13.89
C MET A 219 -10.31 1.37 -14.40
N VAL A 220 -8.99 1.29 -14.50
CA VAL A 220 -8.15 2.41 -14.94
C VAL A 220 -8.29 2.73 -16.43
N ILE A 221 -8.59 1.73 -17.26
CA ILE A 221 -8.89 1.93 -18.69
C ILE A 221 -10.26 2.60 -18.89
N ILE A 222 -11.25 2.30 -18.04
CA ILE A 222 -12.58 2.92 -18.09
C ILE A 222 -12.52 4.36 -17.57
N VAL A 223 -11.94 4.57 -16.38
CA VAL A 223 -11.92 5.86 -15.70
C VAL A 223 -10.94 6.84 -16.37
N LYS A 224 -9.82 6.33 -16.91
CA LYS A 224 -8.73 7.11 -17.52
C LYS A 224 -8.27 8.31 -16.66
N PRO A 225 -7.88 8.09 -15.39
CA PRO A 225 -7.59 9.17 -14.46
C PRO A 225 -6.43 10.09 -14.89
N GLY A 226 -5.51 9.63 -15.74
CA GLY A 226 -4.38 10.43 -16.22
C GLY A 226 -4.68 11.29 -17.46
N LYS A 227 -5.76 11.05 -18.20
CA LYS A 227 -6.12 11.86 -19.38
C LYS A 227 -6.99 13.05 -18.93
N GLY A 228 -6.34 14.15 -18.53
CA GLY A 228 -7.00 15.41 -18.21
C GLY A 228 -7.58 16.11 -19.45
N ASN A 229 -8.41 17.15 -19.26
CA ASN A 229 -9.00 17.92 -20.35
C ASN A 229 -7.88 18.57 -21.20
N ARG A 230 -7.63 17.99 -22.38
CA ARG A 230 -6.78 18.28 -23.56
C ARG A 230 -5.62 19.30 -23.57
N ASP A 231 -5.33 20.08 -22.54
CA ASP A 231 -4.24 21.08 -22.55
C ASP A 231 -3.25 20.83 -21.41
N SER A 232 -2.49 19.72 -21.49
CA SER A 232 -1.39 19.44 -20.56
C SER A 232 -0.06 20.00 -21.09
N PRO A 233 0.64 20.90 -20.38
CA PRO A 233 1.99 21.34 -20.74
C PRO A 233 3.10 20.49 -20.09
N MET A 234 2.77 19.35 -19.49
CA MET A 234 3.74 18.36 -19.00
C MET A 234 4.09 17.38 -20.13
N SER A 235 4.60 17.94 -21.22
CA SER A 235 5.06 17.21 -22.40
C SER A 235 6.56 16.98 -22.30
N SER A 236 6.99 15.93 -21.61
CA SER A 236 8.19 15.23 -22.07
C SER A 236 7.75 14.42 -23.28
N SER A 237 7.95 14.99 -24.47
CA SER A 237 7.66 14.35 -25.75
C SER A 237 8.63 13.18 -25.99
N GLY A 238 8.49 12.11 -25.20
CA GLY A 238 9.12 10.84 -25.47
C GLY A 238 8.24 10.08 -26.45
N SER A 239 8.49 10.24 -27.74
CA SER A 239 7.90 9.35 -28.75
C SER A 239 8.44 7.94 -28.49
N ILE A 240 7.64 7.07 -27.88
CA ILE A 240 7.88 5.64 -27.97
C ILE A 240 7.67 5.32 -29.46
N GLU A 241 8.75 4.96 -30.16
CA GLU A 241 8.64 4.37 -31.49
C GLU A 241 7.57 3.28 -31.42
N SER A 242 6.60 3.30 -32.33
CA SER A 242 5.47 2.38 -32.31
C SER A 242 5.96 0.94 -32.50
N VAL A 243 6.28 0.27 -31.39
CA VAL A 243 6.70 -1.13 -31.38
C VAL A 243 5.50 -1.97 -31.78
N GLN A 244 5.70 -2.85 -32.76
CA GLN A 244 4.68 -3.80 -33.16
C GLN A 244 4.32 -4.69 -31.96
N ALA A 245 3.03 -4.90 -31.70
CA ALA A 245 2.58 -5.65 -30.52
C ALA A 245 3.19 -7.06 -30.43
N ALA A 246 3.49 -7.67 -31.59
CA ALA A 246 4.19 -8.95 -31.67
C ALA A 246 5.62 -8.87 -31.10
N ASP A 247 6.40 -7.85 -31.46
CA ASP A 247 7.77 -7.68 -30.95
C ASP A 247 7.78 -7.38 -29.45
N ALA A 248 6.82 -6.60 -28.95
CA ALA A 248 6.67 -6.37 -27.51
C ALA A 248 6.34 -7.66 -26.74
N PHE A 249 5.51 -8.54 -27.33
CA PHE A 249 5.22 -9.86 -26.75
C PHE A 249 6.44 -10.81 -26.81
N LEU A 250 7.21 -10.78 -27.91
CA LEU A 250 8.44 -11.55 -28.00
C LEU A 250 9.51 -11.04 -27.01
N ASP A 251 9.60 -9.73 -26.81
CA ASP A 251 10.48 -9.11 -25.81
C ASP A 251 10.08 -9.50 -24.39
N LEU A 252 8.78 -9.60 -24.09
CA LEU A 252 8.29 -10.13 -22.82
C LEU A 252 8.85 -11.55 -22.58
N ILE A 253 8.71 -12.46 -23.55
CA ILE A 253 9.20 -13.84 -23.43
C ILE A 253 10.74 -13.87 -23.30
N ARG A 254 11.46 -13.08 -24.11
CA ARG A 254 12.93 -12.99 -24.03
C ARG A 254 13.39 -12.49 -22.66
N ASN A 255 12.67 -11.53 -22.08
CA ASN A 255 12.98 -11.01 -20.75
C ASN A 255 12.64 -12.00 -19.62
N MET A 256 11.68 -12.92 -19.80
CA MET A 256 11.43 -14.00 -18.83
C MET A 256 12.62 -14.96 -18.68
N PHE A 257 13.42 -15.13 -19.74
CA PHE A 257 14.58 -16.04 -19.78
C PHE A 257 15.86 -15.26 -20.16
N PRO A 258 16.42 -14.45 -19.24
CA PRO A 258 17.61 -13.67 -19.55
C PRO A 258 18.80 -14.60 -19.83
N PRO A 259 19.66 -14.26 -20.81
CA PRO A 259 20.84 -15.07 -21.13
C PRO A 259 21.88 -15.10 -20.00
N ASN A 260 21.87 -14.09 -19.11
CA ASN A 260 22.75 -13.99 -17.96
C ASN A 260 22.03 -13.33 -16.78
N LEU A 261 22.06 -13.97 -15.61
CA LEU A 261 21.41 -13.46 -14.39
C LEU A 261 22.07 -12.21 -13.81
N VAL A 262 23.39 -12.11 -13.89
CA VAL A 262 24.13 -10.93 -13.43
C VAL A 262 23.81 -9.73 -14.33
N GLU A 263 23.75 -9.95 -15.64
CA GLU A 263 23.34 -8.92 -16.60
C GLU A 263 21.89 -8.48 -16.38
N ALA A 264 20.98 -9.43 -16.08
CA ALA A 264 19.59 -9.13 -15.77
C ALA A 264 19.42 -8.19 -14.56
N CYS A 265 20.41 -8.10 -13.67
CA CYS A 265 20.37 -7.16 -12.54
C CYS A 265 20.48 -5.68 -12.97
N PHE A 266 20.93 -5.37 -14.20
CA PHE A 266 21.13 -3.97 -14.62
C PHE A 266 20.82 -3.68 -16.10
N LYS A 267 20.49 -4.70 -16.91
CA LYS A 267 20.03 -4.56 -18.30
C LYS A 267 18.80 -5.42 -18.57
N GLN A 268 17.98 -4.94 -19.51
CA GLN A 268 16.84 -5.68 -20.07
C GLN A 268 16.89 -5.70 -21.60
N TYR A 269 16.33 -6.76 -22.19
CA TYR A 269 16.25 -6.91 -23.64
C TYR A 269 15.18 -5.97 -24.21
N LYS A 270 15.50 -5.30 -25.32
CA LYS A 270 14.56 -4.46 -26.06
C LYS A 270 14.84 -4.58 -27.55
N THR A 271 13.82 -4.89 -28.34
CA THR A 271 13.92 -4.88 -29.80
C THR A 271 14.13 -3.44 -30.28
N ILE A 272 15.18 -3.24 -31.08
CA ILE A 272 15.47 -1.96 -31.73
C ILE A 272 15.24 -2.13 -33.22
N TYR A 273 14.43 -1.26 -33.82
CA TYR A 273 14.20 -1.29 -35.26
C TYR A 273 15.39 -0.66 -35.98
N ARG A 274 15.95 -1.41 -36.94
CA ARG A 274 16.94 -0.87 -37.87
C ARG A 274 16.29 -0.74 -39.24
N LYS A 275 16.38 0.45 -39.83
CA LYS A 275 15.99 0.67 -41.22
C LYS A 275 17.03 0.01 -42.11
N THR A 276 16.62 -1.00 -42.87
CA THR A 276 17.46 -1.64 -43.88
C THR A 276 16.86 -1.34 -45.24
N VAL A 277 17.67 -0.81 -46.15
CA VAL A 277 17.24 -0.48 -47.51
C VAL A 277 17.62 -1.67 -48.38
N PHE A 278 16.62 -2.32 -48.99
CA PHE A 278 16.84 -3.36 -49.99
C PHE A 278 16.39 -2.85 -51.36
N THR A 279 17.20 -3.14 -52.38
CA THR A 279 16.82 -2.91 -53.77
C THR A 279 16.03 -4.12 -54.25
N LYS A 280 14.76 -3.94 -54.59
CA LYS A 280 13.95 -5.00 -55.20
C LYS A 280 13.94 -4.78 -56.71
N ASP A 281 14.34 -5.80 -57.45
CA ASP A 281 14.19 -5.85 -58.90
C ASP A 281 12.72 -6.15 -59.22
N ILE A 282 11.97 -5.13 -59.64
CA ILE A 282 10.58 -5.29 -60.07
C ILE A 282 10.57 -5.25 -61.60
N THR A 283 10.14 -6.34 -62.23
CA THR A 283 9.89 -6.37 -63.67
C THR A 283 8.57 -5.67 -63.97
N VAL A 284 8.66 -4.45 -64.51
CA VAL A 284 7.50 -3.67 -64.92
C VAL A 284 7.31 -3.82 -66.42
N LEU A 285 6.04 -3.94 -66.83
CA LEU A 285 5.64 -3.95 -68.24
C LEU A 285 5.67 -2.51 -68.76
N ALA A 286 6.69 -2.15 -69.54
CA ALA A 286 6.79 -0.81 -70.12
C ALA A 286 6.16 -0.79 -71.53
N ASN A 287 5.09 -0.02 -71.71
CA ASN A 287 4.57 0.28 -73.05
C ASN A 287 5.38 1.43 -73.65
N VAL A 288 6.33 1.11 -74.54
CA VAL A 288 7.08 2.13 -75.26
C VAL A 288 6.17 2.77 -76.31
N SER A 289 5.60 3.93 -76.00
CA SER A 289 4.96 4.81 -76.98
C SER A 289 6.05 5.69 -77.60
N HIS A 290 6.54 5.30 -78.78
CA HIS A 290 7.29 6.22 -79.62
C HIS A 290 6.30 7.26 -80.17
N GLU A 291 6.33 8.49 -79.65
CA GLU A 291 5.70 9.63 -80.32
C GLU A 291 6.53 10.03 -81.55
N THR A 292 6.24 9.40 -82.70
CA THR A 292 6.64 9.93 -84.00
C THR A 292 5.51 10.79 -84.54
N ASN A 293 5.73 12.11 -84.55
CA ASN A 293 4.88 13.07 -85.25
C ASN A 293 4.86 12.77 -86.77
N ALA A 294 3.83 12.07 -87.27
CA ALA A 294 3.44 12.13 -88.68
C ALA A 294 2.00 11.65 -88.91
N THR A 295 1.27 12.44 -89.69
CA THR A 295 -0.13 12.28 -90.10
C THR A 295 -0.41 11.03 -90.94
N LYS A 296 -1.51 10.34 -90.61
CA LYS A 296 -2.30 9.35 -91.40
C LYS A 296 -1.57 8.07 -91.86
N PHE A 297 -1.98 6.92 -91.32
CA PHE A 297 -2.61 5.76 -92.01
C PHE A 297 -2.51 4.50 -91.11
N SER A 298 -3.54 3.67 -91.13
CA SER A 298 -3.69 2.47 -90.31
C SER A 298 -2.64 1.39 -90.63
N GLN A 299 -1.85 0.98 -89.64
CA GLN A 299 -1.23 -0.35 -89.60
C GLN A 299 -1.22 -0.93 -88.18
N VAL A 300 -1.68 -2.17 -88.07
CA VAL A 300 -1.61 -3.03 -86.89
C VAL A 300 -0.13 -3.41 -86.70
N GLY A 301 0.51 -2.83 -85.68
CA GLY A 301 1.87 -3.17 -85.26
C GLY A 301 1.85 -3.94 -83.94
N ASN A 302 2.49 -5.11 -83.91
CA ASN A 302 2.66 -5.93 -82.71
C ASN A 302 3.33 -5.12 -81.59
N TYR A 303 2.66 -5.00 -80.45
CA TYR A 303 3.27 -4.51 -79.23
C TYR A 303 4.28 -5.57 -78.75
N SER A 304 5.57 -5.35 -79.00
CA SER A 304 6.62 -6.14 -78.34
C SER A 304 6.77 -5.63 -76.92
N THR A 305 6.13 -6.33 -75.98
CA THR A 305 6.22 -6.06 -74.56
C THR A 305 7.66 -6.27 -74.08
N VAL A 306 8.38 -5.19 -73.77
CA VAL A 306 9.72 -5.29 -73.18
C VAL A 306 9.57 -5.35 -71.65
N LEU A 307 10.06 -6.43 -71.04
CA LEU A 307 10.19 -6.56 -69.59
C LEU A 307 11.35 -5.66 -69.14
N GLN A 308 11.03 -4.51 -68.53
CA GLN A 308 12.03 -3.62 -67.96
C GLN A 308 12.13 -3.88 -66.46
N THR A 309 13.31 -4.28 -65.98
CA THR A 309 13.58 -4.40 -64.55
C THR A 309 13.85 -3.01 -63.98
N ILE A 310 12.94 -2.50 -63.15
CA ILE A 310 13.13 -1.27 -62.39
C ILE A 310 13.60 -1.64 -60.98
N GLN A 311 14.68 -1.02 -60.54
CA GLN A 311 15.18 -1.15 -59.17
C GLN A 311 14.43 -0.17 -58.27
N GLU A 312 13.47 -0.69 -57.50
CA GLU A 312 12.77 0.09 -56.48
C GLU A 312 13.46 -0.12 -55.13
N THR A 313 13.94 0.97 -54.52
CA THR A 313 14.48 0.96 -53.16
C THR A 313 13.32 0.90 -52.17
N VAL A 314 13.13 -0.26 -51.55
CA VAL A 314 12.12 -0.46 -50.50
C VAL A 314 12.81 -0.32 -49.15
N GLU A 315 12.33 0.62 -48.33
CA GLU A 315 12.77 0.74 -46.94
C GLU A 315 11.97 -0.26 -46.08
N GLU A 316 12.64 -1.25 -45.49
CA GLU A 316 12.04 -2.20 -44.56
C GLU A 316 12.61 -1.99 -43.14
N MET A 317 11.73 -1.92 -42.14
CA MET A 317 12.14 -1.87 -40.73
C MET A 317 12.28 -3.29 -40.19
N ILE A 318 13.52 -3.70 -39.91
CA ILE A 318 13.79 -5.03 -39.37
C ILE A 318 13.99 -4.94 -37.85
N PRO A 319 13.34 -5.81 -37.04
CA PRO A 319 13.62 -5.91 -35.62
C PRO A 319 15.02 -6.49 -35.37
N GLY A 320 15.86 -5.74 -34.66
CA GLY A 320 17.20 -6.15 -34.25
C GLY A 320 17.33 -6.34 -32.73
N SER A 321 18.37 -7.05 -32.31
CA SER A 321 18.68 -7.20 -30.88
C SER A 321 19.19 -5.90 -30.27
N GLY A 322 18.60 -5.52 -29.14
CA GLY A 322 18.99 -4.36 -28.37
C GLY A 322 18.90 -4.63 -26.87
N SER A 323 19.52 -3.76 -26.10
CA SER A 323 19.41 -3.76 -24.64
C SER A 323 19.10 -2.34 -24.17
N SER A 324 18.36 -2.23 -23.07
CA SER A 324 18.17 -0.96 -22.37
C SER A 324 18.65 -1.10 -20.93
N ASN A 325 19.17 -0.01 -20.38
CA ASN A 325 19.63 0.03 -18.99
C ASN A 325 18.41 0.00 -18.07
N GLY A 326 18.47 -0.86 -17.06
CA GLY A 326 17.35 -1.11 -16.15
C GLY A 326 17.34 -2.56 -15.68
N VAL A 327 16.85 -2.79 -14.46
CA VAL A 327 16.75 -4.15 -13.90
C VAL A 327 15.72 -4.94 -14.71
N ASN A 328 16.10 -6.10 -15.27
CA ASN A 328 15.14 -7.06 -15.81
C ASN A 328 14.50 -7.83 -14.66
N ALA A 329 13.58 -7.15 -13.97
CA ALA A 329 12.93 -7.71 -12.80
C ALA A 329 12.06 -8.93 -13.15
N LEU A 330 11.44 -8.96 -14.34
CA LEU A 330 10.65 -10.10 -14.81
C LEU A 330 11.48 -11.38 -14.88
N GLY A 331 12.67 -11.33 -15.49
CA GLY A 331 13.56 -12.49 -15.57
C GLY A 331 14.03 -12.98 -14.21
N LEU A 332 14.35 -12.05 -13.30
CA LEU A 332 14.76 -12.38 -11.93
C LEU A 332 13.63 -13.02 -11.12
N VAL A 333 12.40 -12.54 -11.29
CA VAL A 333 11.20 -13.12 -10.68
C VAL A 333 10.99 -14.56 -11.16
N VAL A 334 10.97 -14.77 -12.48
CA VAL A 334 10.74 -16.10 -13.08
C VAL A 334 11.82 -17.07 -12.60
N PHE A 335 13.09 -16.67 -12.68
CA PHE A 335 14.20 -17.46 -12.16
C PHE A 335 14.04 -17.80 -10.67
N SER A 336 13.78 -16.80 -9.82
CA SER A 336 13.65 -16.98 -8.36
C SER A 336 12.50 -17.91 -7.99
N MET A 337 11.39 -17.85 -8.73
CA MET A 337 10.24 -18.73 -8.54
C MET A 337 10.59 -20.19 -8.85
N PHE A 338 11.18 -20.46 -10.02
CA PHE A 338 11.61 -21.83 -10.37
C PHE A 338 12.72 -22.33 -9.43
N PHE A 339 13.65 -21.47 -9.06
CA PHE A 339 14.74 -21.81 -8.16
C PHE A 339 14.23 -22.13 -6.75
N GLY A 340 13.33 -21.33 -6.20
CA GLY A 340 12.65 -21.61 -4.94
C GLY A 340 11.87 -22.93 -4.96
N LEU A 341 11.20 -23.24 -6.08
CA LEU A 341 10.48 -24.51 -6.25
C LEU A 341 11.45 -25.71 -6.26
N VAL A 342 12.59 -25.59 -6.94
CA VAL A 342 13.63 -26.63 -6.96
C VAL A 342 14.20 -26.84 -5.54
N ILE A 343 14.55 -25.75 -4.83
CA ILE A 343 15.07 -25.82 -3.45
C ILE A 343 14.07 -26.51 -2.52
N GLY A 344 12.79 -26.13 -2.59
CA GLY A 344 11.73 -26.76 -1.79
C GLY A 344 11.61 -28.26 -2.06
N ASN A 345 11.82 -28.69 -3.31
CA ASN A 345 11.77 -30.11 -3.69
C ASN A 345 13.04 -30.90 -3.36
N MET A 346 14.19 -30.25 -3.15
CA MET A 346 15.46 -30.88 -2.78
C MET A 346 15.52 -31.38 -1.32
N LYS A 347 14.47 -31.13 -0.52
CA LYS A 347 14.36 -31.57 0.89
C LYS A 347 15.62 -31.19 1.69
N GLN A 348 16.28 -32.17 2.31
CA GLN A 348 17.42 -31.99 3.20
C GLN A 348 18.65 -31.40 2.50
N GLN A 349 18.83 -31.63 1.19
CA GLN A 349 19.93 -31.03 0.42
C GLN A 349 19.67 -29.55 0.12
N GLY A 350 18.41 -29.13 0.01
CA GLY A 350 18.02 -27.73 -0.24
C GLY A 350 18.00 -26.87 1.02
N GLN A 351 17.96 -27.49 2.21
CA GLN A 351 17.81 -26.81 3.50
C GLN A 351 18.86 -25.70 3.75
N PRO A 352 20.17 -25.91 3.54
CA PRO A 352 21.17 -24.86 3.79
C PRO A 352 20.96 -23.62 2.92
N LEU A 353 20.51 -23.83 1.68
CA LEU A 353 20.27 -22.74 0.74
C LEU A 353 18.99 -21.97 1.08
N LYS A 354 17.94 -22.69 1.49
CA LYS A 354 16.71 -22.08 2.01
C LYS A 354 17.01 -21.19 3.23
N GLU A 355 17.74 -21.71 4.21
CA GLU A 355 18.12 -20.97 5.42
C GLU A 355 18.99 -19.73 5.12
N PHE A 356 19.89 -19.84 4.13
CA PHE A 356 20.64 -18.69 3.64
C PHE A 356 19.72 -17.58 3.11
N PHE A 357 18.77 -17.92 2.25
CA PHE A 357 17.83 -16.93 1.69
C PHE A 357 16.87 -16.38 2.74
N ASP A 358 16.43 -17.20 3.70
CA ASP A 358 15.62 -16.75 4.85
C ASP A 358 16.38 -15.71 5.68
N CYS A 359 17.65 -15.99 6.02
CA CYS A 359 18.50 -15.06 6.77
C CYS A 359 18.79 -13.78 5.98
N LEU A 360 19.00 -13.89 4.66
CA LEU A 360 19.21 -12.74 3.77
C LEU A 360 17.95 -11.85 3.72
N ASN A 361 16.78 -12.46 3.55
CA ASN A 361 15.49 -11.75 3.54
C ASN A 361 15.26 -11.01 4.86
N ASP A 362 15.47 -11.68 6.00
CA ASP A 362 15.34 -11.06 7.33
C ASP A 362 16.34 -9.91 7.55
N ALA A 363 17.58 -10.05 7.08
CA ALA A 363 18.58 -8.99 7.14
C ALA A 363 18.18 -7.77 6.30
N ILE A 364 17.68 -7.99 5.08
CA ILE A 364 17.19 -6.92 4.20
C ILE A 364 15.99 -6.21 4.83
N MET A 365 15.05 -6.95 5.42
CA MET A 365 13.89 -6.39 6.10
C MET A 365 14.28 -5.47 7.27
N ARG A 366 15.37 -5.77 7.98
CA ARG A 366 15.92 -4.86 8.99
C ARG A 366 16.50 -3.59 8.37
N LEU A 367 17.13 -3.67 7.20
CA LEU A 367 17.58 -2.49 6.45
C LEU A 367 16.39 -1.64 5.97
N VAL A 368 15.33 -2.27 5.48
CA VAL A 368 14.07 -1.59 5.11
C VAL A 368 13.54 -0.80 6.31
N ALA A 369 13.50 -1.40 7.50
CA ALA A 369 13.05 -0.71 8.71
C ALA A 369 13.86 0.56 9.03
N ILE A 370 15.18 0.57 8.78
CA ILE A 370 16.03 1.75 8.95
C ILE A 370 15.66 2.84 7.93
N ILE A 371 15.48 2.47 6.66
CA ILE A 371 15.11 3.42 5.59
C ILE A 371 13.72 4.00 5.84
N ILE A 372 12.79 3.20 6.37
CA ILE A 372 11.45 3.66 6.76
C ILE A 372 11.54 4.83 7.77
N TRP A 373 12.51 4.84 8.70
CA TRP A 373 12.70 5.99 9.60
C TRP A 373 13.18 7.26 8.89
N TYR A 374 13.87 7.13 7.75
CA TYR A 374 14.24 8.26 6.89
C TYR A 374 13.07 8.73 5.99
N ALA A 375 12.09 7.85 5.73
CA ALA A 375 10.98 8.11 4.82
C ALA A 375 10.21 9.42 5.10
N PRO A 376 9.88 9.81 6.35
CA PRO A 376 9.22 11.10 6.60
C PRO A 376 10.00 12.30 6.04
N VAL A 377 11.32 12.32 6.19
CA VAL A 377 12.15 13.41 5.66
C VAL A 377 12.17 13.36 4.13
N GLY A 378 12.39 12.18 3.54
CA GLY A 378 12.39 12.03 2.09
C GLY A 378 11.06 12.42 1.44
N ILE A 379 9.93 11.95 1.99
CA ILE A 379 8.57 12.24 1.51
C ILE A 379 8.28 13.74 1.55
N LEU A 380 8.67 14.45 2.62
CA LEU A 380 8.47 15.89 2.75
C LEU A 380 9.10 16.65 1.57
N PHE A 381 10.38 16.43 1.29
CA PHE A 381 11.12 17.13 0.23
C PHE A 381 10.72 16.67 -1.17
N LEU A 382 10.32 15.40 -1.31
CA LEU A 382 9.87 14.82 -2.56
C LEU A 382 8.51 15.38 -2.99
N ILE A 383 7.55 15.48 -2.06
CA ILE A 383 6.25 16.11 -2.32
C ILE A 383 6.44 17.62 -2.58
N ALA A 384 7.21 18.31 -1.73
CA ALA A 384 7.46 19.73 -1.91
C ALA A 384 8.15 20.03 -3.25
N GLY A 385 9.17 19.26 -3.62
CA GLY A 385 9.86 19.35 -4.90
C GLY A 385 8.93 19.17 -6.10
N LYS A 386 8.05 18.16 -6.05
CA LYS A 386 7.10 17.89 -7.13
C LYS A 386 6.03 18.97 -7.27
N ILE A 387 5.51 19.52 -6.16
CA ILE A 387 4.56 20.65 -6.21
C ILE A 387 5.18 21.88 -6.89
N MET A 388 6.48 22.13 -6.68
CA MET A 388 7.18 23.23 -7.34
C MET A 388 7.43 22.98 -8.83
N GLU A 389 7.63 21.72 -9.24
CA GLU A 389 7.80 21.34 -10.64
C GLU A 389 6.47 21.41 -11.42
N MET A 390 5.33 21.20 -10.75
CA MET A 390 4.01 21.25 -11.35
C MET A 390 3.60 22.66 -11.77
N LYS A 391 3.29 22.83 -13.06
CA LYS A 391 2.77 24.10 -13.60
C LYS A 391 1.27 24.30 -13.32
N ASP A 392 0.45 23.25 -13.39
CA ASP A 392 -0.99 23.31 -13.12
C ASP A 392 -1.38 22.37 -11.97
N LEU A 393 -1.74 22.94 -10.83
CA LEU A 393 -2.05 22.19 -9.62
C LEU A 393 -3.49 21.68 -9.57
N ALA A 394 -4.41 22.39 -10.23
CA ALA A 394 -5.81 22.00 -10.28
C ALA A 394 -5.96 20.75 -11.16
N GLN A 395 -5.25 20.72 -12.28
CA GLN A 395 -5.24 19.58 -13.18
C GLN A 395 -4.60 18.35 -12.54
N VAL A 396 -3.39 18.47 -11.99
CA VAL A 396 -2.68 17.34 -11.37
C VAL A 396 -3.40 16.85 -10.11
N GLY A 397 -3.92 17.76 -9.28
CA GLY A 397 -4.74 17.40 -8.13
C GLY A 397 -6.02 16.66 -8.52
N GLY A 398 -6.68 17.10 -9.60
CA GLY A 398 -7.85 16.41 -10.17
C GLY A 398 -7.54 15.01 -10.69
N GLN A 399 -6.44 14.86 -11.45
CA GLN A 399 -5.96 13.56 -11.94
C GLN A 399 -5.63 12.61 -10.78
N LEU A 400 -4.95 13.10 -9.74
CA LEU A 400 -4.60 12.32 -8.55
C LEU A 400 -5.84 11.93 -7.73
N GLY A 401 -6.84 12.82 -7.65
CA GLY A 401 -8.14 12.53 -7.05
C GLY A 401 -8.89 11.42 -7.79
N MET A 402 -8.95 11.50 -9.13
CA MET A 402 -9.56 10.46 -9.98
C MET A 402 -8.82 9.12 -9.88
N TYR A 403 -7.48 9.16 -9.80
CA TYR A 403 -6.66 7.98 -9.55
C TYR A 403 -7.00 7.34 -8.19
N THR A 404 -7.06 8.14 -7.13
CA THR A 404 -7.40 7.69 -5.77
C THR A 404 -8.78 7.04 -5.75
N PHE A 405 -9.76 7.68 -6.39
CA PHE A 405 -11.11 7.17 -6.55
C PHE A 405 -11.14 5.82 -7.31
N CYS A 406 -10.39 5.71 -8.40
CA CYS A 406 -10.26 4.49 -9.19
C CYS A 406 -9.72 3.32 -8.36
N VAL A 407 -8.66 3.53 -7.57
CA VAL A 407 -8.08 2.50 -6.69
C VAL A 407 -9.09 2.08 -5.61
N ILE A 408 -9.74 3.04 -4.95
CA ILE A 408 -10.72 2.75 -3.89
C ILE A 408 -11.87 1.90 -4.43
N ILE A 409 -12.43 2.26 -5.59
CA ILE A 409 -13.50 1.48 -6.20
C ILE A 409 -13.01 0.09 -6.60
N GLY A 410 -11.82 -0.02 -7.19
CA GLY A 410 -11.24 -1.32 -7.53
C GLY A 410 -11.10 -2.23 -6.31
N LEU A 411 -10.57 -1.71 -5.21
CA LEU A 411 -10.44 -2.44 -3.94
C LEU A 411 -11.80 -2.80 -3.33
N LEU A 412 -12.80 -1.92 -3.41
CA LEU A 412 -14.17 -2.21 -2.93
C LEU A 412 -14.85 -3.28 -3.78
N ILE A 413 -14.74 -3.21 -5.11
CA ILE A 413 -15.27 -4.24 -6.01
C ILE A 413 -14.63 -5.59 -5.70
N HIS A 414 -13.29 -5.63 -5.61
CA HIS A 414 -12.57 -6.87 -5.31
C HIS A 414 -12.92 -7.41 -3.93
N GLY A 415 -12.79 -6.59 -2.89
CA GLY A 415 -12.94 -6.99 -1.50
C GLY A 415 -14.37 -7.27 -1.06
N VAL A 416 -15.35 -6.48 -1.50
CA VAL A 416 -16.75 -6.57 -1.02
C VAL A 416 -17.60 -7.43 -1.95
N PHE A 417 -17.29 -7.53 -3.24
CA PHE A 417 -18.12 -8.28 -4.18
C PHE A 417 -17.44 -9.55 -4.67
N ILE A 418 -16.22 -9.46 -5.19
CA ILE A 418 -15.57 -10.58 -5.89
C ILE A 418 -15.09 -11.66 -4.92
N LEU A 419 -14.34 -11.30 -3.87
CA LEU A 419 -13.87 -12.26 -2.88
C LEU A 419 -15.04 -12.95 -2.15
N PRO A 420 -16.10 -12.24 -1.71
CA PRO A 420 -17.29 -12.87 -1.11
C PRO A 420 -18.06 -13.74 -2.10
N LEU A 421 -18.17 -13.34 -3.37
CA LEU A 421 -18.79 -14.16 -4.42
C LEU A 421 -18.03 -15.46 -4.63
N LEU A 422 -16.69 -15.41 -4.71
CA LEU A 422 -15.84 -16.58 -4.83
C LEU A 422 -15.99 -17.52 -3.62
N PHE A 423 -16.01 -16.96 -2.42
CA PHE A 423 -16.26 -17.71 -1.19
C PHE A 423 -17.63 -18.40 -1.21
N PHE A 424 -18.70 -17.68 -1.61
CA PHE A 424 -20.05 -18.23 -1.71
C PHE A 424 -20.14 -19.34 -2.76
N LEU A 425 -19.51 -19.16 -3.93
CA LEU A 425 -19.54 -20.13 -5.02
C LEU A 425 -18.93 -21.47 -4.60
N ILE A 426 -17.83 -21.44 -3.86
CA ILE A 426 -17.09 -22.63 -3.45
C ILE A 426 -17.69 -23.25 -2.17
N THR A 427 -17.91 -22.45 -1.13
CA THR A 427 -18.32 -22.96 0.19
C THR A 427 -19.83 -23.10 0.35
N ARG A 428 -20.62 -22.45 -0.52
CA ARG A 428 -22.08 -22.33 -0.44
C ARG A 428 -22.60 -21.78 0.91
N ARG A 429 -21.76 -21.02 1.62
CA ARG A 429 -22.09 -20.36 2.90
C ARG A 429 -22.13 -18.84 2.72
N ASN A 430 -22.89 -18.15 3.59
CA ASN A 430 -22.97 -16.70 3.56
C ASN A 430 -21.61 -16.07 3.91
N PRO A 431 -20.94 -15.36 2.99
CA PRO A 431 -19.62 -14.78 3.22
C PRO A 431 -19.67 -13.60 4.20
N TYR A 432 -20.77 -12.83 4.24
CA TYR A 432 -20.84 -11.62 5.08
C TYR A 432 -20.90 -11.96 6.58
N THR A 433 -21.47 -13.11 6.94
CA THR A 433 -21.41 -13.62 8.32
C THR A 433 -19.98 -13.97 8.71
N PHE A 434 -19.22 -14.59 7.80
CA PHE A 434 -17.81 -14.90 8.01
C PHE A 434 -16.95 -13.62 8.13
N ILE A 435 -17.22 -12.62 7.30
CA ILE A 435 -16.57 -11.29 7.38
C ILE A 435 -16.92 -10.59 8.69
N GLY A 436 -18.15 -10.75 9.18
CA GLY A 436 -18.58 -10.23 10.48
C GLY A 436 -17.69 -10.67 11.64
N GLY A 437 -17.25 -11.94 11.64
CA GLY A 437 -16.31 -12.47 12.63
C GLY A 437 -14.88 -11.94 12.52
N LEU A 438 -14.53 -11.28 11.41
CA LEU A 438 -13.20 -10.73 11.11
C LEU A 438 -13.09 -9.21 11.30
N ILE A 439 -14.18 -8.50 11.62
CA ILE A 439 -14.22 -7.03 11.71
C ILE A 439 -13.08 -6.48 12.56
N GLN A 440 -12.76 -7.12 13.69
CA GLN A 440 -11.67 -6.69 14.57
C GLN A 440 -10.29 -6.73 13.88
N ALA A 441 -10.01 -7.79 13.11
CA ALA A 441 -8.77 -7.92 12.35
C ALA A 441 -8.71 -6.88 11.22
N LEU A 442 -9.81 -6.69 10.48
CA LEU A 442 -9.90 -5.72 9.38
C LEU A 442 -9.72 -4.27 9.85
N VAL A 443 -10.37 -3.89 10.94
CA VAL A 443 -10.20 -2.55 11.55
C VAL A 443 -8.76 -2.36 12.03
N THR A 444 -8.16 -3.41 12.58
CA THR A 444 -6.76 -3.35 12.99
C THR A 444 -5.83 -3.18 11.78
N ALA A 445 -6.09 -3.89 10.67
CA ALA A 445 -5.32 -3.81 9.44
C ALA A 445 -5.40 -2.42 8.79
N LEU A 446 -6.59 -1.82 8.81
CA LEU A 446 -6.81 -0.44 8.40
C LEU A 446 -6.02 0.56 9.27
N GLY A 447 -5.91 0.28 10.57
CA GLY A 447 -5.19 1.11 11.53
C GLY A 447 -3.66 1.02 11.37
N THR A 448 -3.14 -0.21 11.25
CA THR A 448 -1.69 -0.49 11.24
C THR A 448 -1.05 -0.40 9.85
N SER A 449 -1.83 -0.55 8.77
CA SER A 449 -1.33 -0.70 7.40
C SER A 449 -0.33 -1.86 7.22
N SER A 450 -0.42 -2.91 8.03
CA SER A 450 0.48 -4.07 7.93
C SER A 450 -0.25 -5.39 8.14
N SER A 451 -0.26 -6.23 7.10
CA SER A 451 -0.85 -7.56 7.13
C SER A 451 -0.13 -8.45 8.14
N SER A 452 1.20 -8.41 8.17
CA SER A 452 2.02 -9.18 9.12
C SER A 452 1.80 -8.75 10.57
N ALA A 453 1.64 -7.45 10.85
CA ALA A 453 1.34 -6.97 12.20
C ALA A 453 -0.06 -7.37 12.69
N THR A 454 -1.01 -7.58 11.78
CA THR A 454 -2.38 -7.99 12.12
C THR A 454 -2.56 -9.49 12.28
N LEU A 455 -1.61 -10.27 11.80
CA LEU A 455 -1.67 -11.73 11.74
C LEU A 455 -2.12 -12.40 13.06
N PRO A 456 -1.63 -12.02 14.26
CA PRO A 456 -2.07 -12.65 15.51
C PRO A 456 -3.56 -12.42 15.84
N ILE A 457 -4.12 -11.27 15.44
CA ILE A 457 -5.53 -10.94 15.63
C ILE A 457 -6.37 -11.69 14.61
N THR A 458 -5.89 -11.79 13.37
CA THR A 458 -6.52 -12.59 12.30
C THR A 458 -6.62 -14.07 12.69
N PHE A 459 -5.56 -14.64 13.27
CA PHE A 459 -5.59 -15.99 13.85
C PHE A 459 -6.72 -16.17 14.84
N ARG A 460 -6.79 -15.27 15.84
CA ARG A 460 -7.81 -15.33 16.88
C ARG A 460 -9.22 -15.22 16.31
N CYS A 461 -9.46 -14.27 15.41
CA CYS A 461 -10.78 -14.10 14.79
C CYS A 461 -11.21 -15.33 13.98
N LEU A 462 -10.28 -15.96 13.24
CA LEU A 462 -10.61 -17.15 12.45
C LEU A 462 -10.85 -18.39 13.31
N GLU A 463 -10.03 -18.61 14.33
CA GLU A 463 -10.14 -19.80 15.20
C GLU A 463 -11.28 -19.69 16.22
N GLU A 464 -11.48 -18.52 16.83
CA GLU A 464 -12.48 -18.32 17.89
C GLU A 464 -13.85 -17.89 17.34
N ASN A 465 -13.91 -16.94 16.40
CA ASN A 465 -15.19 -16.40 15.93
C ASN A 465 -15.76 -17.21 14.76
N ASN A 466 -14.90 -17.60 13.81
CA ASN A 466 -15.32 -18.31 12.60
C ASN A 466 -15.11 -19.83 12.68
N HIS A 467 -14.50 -20.33 13.76
CA HIS A 467 -14.24 -21.74 14.03
C HIS A 467 -13.50 -22.49 12.90
N VAL A 468 -12.53 -21.81 12.26
CA VAL A 468 -11.68 -22.43 11.24
C VAL A 468 -10.63 -23.33 11.90
N ASP A 469 -10.41 -24.52 11.35
CA ASP A 469 -9.44 -25.49 11.85
C ASP A 469 -8.01 -24.89 11.96
N LYS A 470 -7.39 -25.05 13.13
CA LYS A 470 -6.05 -24.52 13.44
C LYS A 470 -4.96 -25.02 12.50
N ARG A 471 -5.11 -26.23 11.96
CA ARG A 471 -4.17 -26.81 10.99
C ARG A 471 -4.17 -26.02 9.68
N VAL A 472 -5.34 -25.51 9.28
CA VAL A 472 -5.51 -24.69 8.09
C VAL A 472 -5.02 -23.27 8.35
N THR A 473 -5.47 -22.62 9.44
CA THR A 473 -5.08 -21.23 9.75
C THR A 473 -3.56 -21.07 9.88
N ARG A 474 -2.90 -22.00 10.58
CA ARG A 474 -1.44 -21.96 10.83
C ARG A 474 -0.61 -22.19 9.57
N PHE A 475 -1.20 -22.76 8.54
CA PHE A 475 -0.54 -22.93 7.25
C PHE A 475 -0.87 -21.77 6.31
N VAL A 476 -2.16 -21.46 6.13
CA VAL A 476 -2.65 -20.56 5.08
C VAL A 476 -2.30 -19.10 5.39
N LEU A 477 -2.50 -18.63 6.62
CA LEU A 477 -2.37 -17.20 6.94
C LEU A 477 -0.93 -16.66 6.90
N PRO A 478 0.10 -17.36 7.46
CA PRO A 478 1.48 -16.86 7.37
C PRO A 478 1.98 -16.81 5.93
N VAL A 479 1.57 -17.79 5.09
CA VAL A 479 1.90 -17.83 3.66
C VAL A 479 1.12 -16.77 2.89
N GLY A 480 -0.15 -16.53 3.23
CA GLY A 480 -0.97 -15.49 2.61
C GLY A 480 -0.43 -14.08 2.87
N ALA A 481 -0.01 -13.80 4.11
CA ALA A 481 0.52 -12.49 4.51
C ALA A 481 1.80 -12.06 3.75
N THR A 482 2.46 -12.99 3.06
CA THR A 482 3.61 -12.73 2.19
C THR A 482 3.28 -12.88 0.71
N ILE A 483 2.55 -13.93 0.32
CA ILE A 483 2.32 -14.27 -1.10
C ILE A 483 1.08 -13.57 -1.66
N ASN A 484 0.00 -13.47 -0.89
CA ASN A 484 -1.31 -13.08 -1.40
C ASN A 484 -1.62 -11.61 -1.10
N MET A 485 -1.17 -10.75 -2.00
CA MET A 485 -1.35 -9.30 -1.87
C MET A 485 -2.24 -8.71 -2.97
N ASP A 486 -3.49 -9.20 -3.04
CA ASP A 486 -4.51 -8.78 -4.01
C ASP A 486 -4.61 -7.25 -4.15
N GLY A 487 -4.71 -6.53 -3.03
CA GLY A 487 -4.84 -5.08 -2.99
C GLY A 487 -3.58 -4.36 -3.47
N THR A 488 -2.40 -4.93 -3.21
CA THR A 488 -1.12 -4.42 -3.74
C THR A 488 -1.04 -4.61 -5.24
N ALA A 489 -1.38 -5.80 -5.75
CA ALA A 489 -1.36 -6.10 -7.18
C ALA A 489 -2.33 -5.22 -7.98
N LEU A 490 -3.57 -5.03 -7.47
CA LEU A 490 -4.55 -4.13 -8.07
C LEU A 490 -4.04 -2.69 -8.12
N TYR A 491 -3.52 -2.20 -7.00
CA TYR A 491 -2.92 -0.87 -6.90
C TYR A 491 -1.79 -0.70 -7.91
N GLU A 492 -0.89 -1.68 -8.01
CA GLU A 492 0.27 -1.64 -8.89
C GLU A 492 -0.12 -1.50 -10.35
N ALA A 493 -1.08 -2.32 -10.79
CA ALA A 493 -1.58 -2.26 -12.15
C ALA A 493 -2.26 -0.91 -12.47
N VAL A 494 -3.10 -0.40 -11.55
CA VAL A 494 -3.78 0.89 -11.72
C VAL A 494 -2.77 2.04 -11.78
N ALA A 495 -1.79 2.06 -10.89
CA ALA A 495 -0.82 3.14 -10.83
C ALA A 495 0.18 3.13 -12.00
N ALA A 496 0.60 1.96 -12.48
CA ALA A 496 1.44 1.87 -13.68
C ALA A 496 0.74 2.44 -14.91
N ILE A 497 -0.54 2.09 -15.12
CA ILE A 497 -1.31 2.61 -16.25
C ILE A 497 -1.63 4.10 -16.04
N PHE A 498 -1.89 4.54 -14.82
CA PHE A 498 -2.07 5.96 -14.51
C PHE A 498 -0.82 6.79 -14.85
N ILE A 499 0.37 6.34 -14.46
CA ILE A 499 1.63 7.01 -14.79
C ILE A 499 1.84 7.06 -16.32
N ALA A 500 1.53 5.98 -17.03
CA ALA A 500 1.57 5.98 -18.49
C ALA A 500 0.62 7.04 -19.09
N GLN A 501 -0.61 7.13 -18.57
CA GLN A 501 -1.60 8.11 -19.01
C GLN A 501 -1.15 9.56 -18.73
N VAL A 502 -0.58 9.85 -17.55
CA VAL A 502 -0.08 11.19 -17.19
C VAL A 502 1.07 11.62 -18.11
N ASN A 503 1.92 10.68 -18.52
CA ASN A 503 3.01 10.93 -19.47
C ASN A 503 2.58 10.90 -20.94
N ASN A 504 1.29 10.77 -21.24
CA ASN A 504 0.76 10.59 -22.60
C ASN A 504 1.41 9.42 -23.36
N MET A 505 1.81 8.38 -22.63
CA MET A 505 2.34 7.15 -23.19
C MET A 505 1.18 6.18 -23.43
N ASP A 506 0.87 5.92 -24.70
CA ASP A 506 -0.13 4.91 -25.04
C ASP A 506 0.49 3.51 -24.93
N LEU A 507 -0.05 2.70 -24.02
CA LEU A 507 0.40 1.34 -23.78
C LEU A 507 -0.17 0.38 -24.83
N ASN A 508 0.69 -0.44 -25.42
CA ASN A 508 0.26 -1.52 -26.30
C ASN A 508 -0.24 -2.74 -25.49
N PHE A 509 -0.89 -3.69 -26.18
CA PHE A 509 -1.42 -4.90 -25.53
C PHE A 509 -0.32 -5.71 -24.81
N GLY A 510 0.88 -5.81 -25.41
CA GLY A 510 2.02 -6.49 -24.81
C GLY A 510 2.44 -5.87 -23.48
N GLN A 511 2.53 -4.53 -23.40
CA GLN A 511 2.87 -3.80 -22.20
C GLN A 511 1.80 -3.94 -21.11
N ILE A 512 0.51 -3.94 -21.47
CA ILE A 512 -0.57 -4.19 -20.51
C ILE A 512 -0.45 -5.61 -19.92
N LEU A 513 -0.15 -6.60 -20.77
CA LEU A 513 0.09 -7.96 -20.31
C LEU A 513 1.34 -8.05 -19.41
N THR A 514 2.43 -7.37 -19.78
CA THR A 514 3.64 -7.26 -18.95
C THR A 514 3.31 -6.66 -17.58
N ILE A 515 2.56 -5.54 -17.52
CA ILE A 515 2.11 -4.94 -16.26
C ILE A 515 1.29 -5.94 -15.45
N SER A 516 0.38 -6.70 -16.08
CA SER A 516 -0.45 -7.68 -15.39
C SER A 516 0.38 -8.78 -14.72
N ILE A 517 1.33 -9.36 -15.44
CA ILE A 517 2.18 -10.46 -14.95
C ILE A 517 3.16 -9.94 -13.89
N THR A 518 3.79 -8.80 -14.15
CA THR A 518 4.78 -8.22 -13.24
C THR A 518 4.14 -7.70 -11.96
N ALA A 519 2.96 -7.07 -12.00
CA ALA A 519 2.22 -6.68 -10.80
C ALA A 519 1.80 -7.89 -9.96
N THR A 520 1.34 -8.97 -10.61
CA THR A 520 1.01 -10.22 -9.90
C THR A 520 2.24 -10.78 -9.18
N ALA A 521 3.38 -10.84 -9.86
CA ALA A 521 4.58 -11.42 -9.26
C ALA A 521 5.29 -10.48 -8.27
N ALA A 522 5.26 -9.17 -8.51
CA ALA A 522 5.76 -8.16 -7.59
C ALA A 522 4.97 -8.15 -6.28
N SER A 523 3.66 -8.38 -6.34
CA SER A 523 2.81 -8.52 -5.16
C SER A 523 3.18 -9.71 -4.26
N ILE A 524 3.70 -10.82 -4.82
CA ILE A 524 4.21 -11.97 -4.06
C ILE A 524 5.54 -11.63 -3.35
N GLY A 525 6.34 -10.74 -3.96
CA GLY A 525 7.60 -10.26 -3.40
C GLY A 525 7.44 -9.07 -2.45
N ALA A 526 6.24 -8.49 -2.35
CA ALA A 526 5.96 -7.40 -1.42
C ALA A 526 5.88 -7.96 0.00
N ALA A 527 6.62 -7.36 0.93
CA ALA A 527 6.52 -7.75 2.33
C ALA A 527 5.26 -7.17 2.99
N GLY A 528 4.67 -7.85 3.97
CA GLY A 528 3.43 -7.46 4.65
C GLY A 528 3.57 -6.26 5.62
N ILE A 529 4.44 -5.32 5.27
CA ILE A 529 4.80 -4.13 6.04
C ILE A 529 4.24 -2.88 5.35
N PRO A 530 4.07 -1.75 6.07
CA PRO A 530 3.56 -0.53 5.48
C PRO A 530 4.46 -0.04 4.33
N GLN A 531 3.85 0.54 3.30
CA GLN A 531 4.55 1.13 2.14
C GLN A 531 5.37 0.15 1.28
N ALA A 532 5.30 -1.17 1.51
CA ALA A 532 6.03 -2.15 0.69
C ALA A 532 5.64 -2.06 -0.80
N GLY A 533 4.37 -1.76 -1.10
CA GLY A 533 3.85 -1.59 -2.46
C GLY A 533 4.53 -0.49 -3.28
N LEU A 534 5.13 0.52 -2.64
CA LEU A 534 5.86 1.57 -3.35
C LEU A 534 7.22 1.08 -3.86
N VAL A 535 7.85 0.15 -3.15
CA VAL A 535 9.13 -0.45 -3.54
C VAL A 535 8.91 -1.37 -4.72
N THR A 536 7.87 -2.20 -4.66
CA THR A 536 7.51 -3.15 -5.72
C THR A 536 6.91 -2.46 -6.95
N MET A 537 6.31 -1.28 -6.81
CA MET A 537 5.91 -0.45 -7.95
C MET A 537 7.06 -0.13 -8.91
N VAL A 538 8.29 0.07 -8.41
CA VAL A 538 9.47 0.33 -9.25
C VAL A 538 9.70 -0.83 -10.22
N ILE A 539 9.45 -2.07 -9.79
CA ILE A 539 9.57 -3.30 -10.60
C ILE A 539 8.60 -3.23 -11.78
N VAL A 540 7.34 -2.91 -11.49
CA VAL A 540 6.28 -2.86 -12.50
C VAL A 540 6.58 -1.76 -13.53
N LEU A 541 6.97 -0.56 -13.10
CA LEU A 541 7.29 0.54 -14.01
C LEU A 541 8.52 0.27 -14.88
N THR A 542 9.60 -0.25 -14.28
CA THR A 542 10.84 -0.55 -15.02
C THR A 542 10.63 -1.63 -16.07
N SER A 543 9.78 -2.63 -15.78
CA SER A 543 9.47 -3.74 -16.70
C SER A 543 8.83 -3.31 -18.03
N VAL A 544 8.14 -2.17 -18.04
CA VAL A 544 7.53 -1.58 -19.25
C VAL A 544 8.23 -0.31 -19.72
N GLY A 545 9.33 0.07 -19.07
CA GLY A 545 10.13 1.25 -19.41
C GLY A 545 9.46 2.58 -19.06
N LEU A 546 8.60 2.60 -18.04
CA LEU A 546 7.99 3.83 -17.53
C LEU A 546 8.94 4.59 -16.58
N PRO A 547 8.89 5.93 -16.55
CA PRO A 547 9.70 6.75 -15.64
C PRO A 547 9.32 6.50 -14.18
N THR A 548 10.30 6.13 -13.36
CA THR A 548 10.08 5.83 -11.92
C THR A 548 10.00 7.07 -11.03
N GLU A 549 10.41 8.22 -11.56
CA GLU A 549 10.33 9.52 -10.89
C GLU A 549 8.89 10.02 -10.69
N ASP A 550 7.92 9.45 -11.41
CA ASP A 550 6.50 9.79 -11.27
C ASP A 550 5.78 9.00 -10.17
N ILE A 551 6.44 8.00 -9.55
CA ILE A 551 5.95 7.37 -8.31
C ILE A 551 5.70 8.43 -7.24
N THR A 552 6.49 9.51 -7.28
CA THR A 552 6.41 10.64 -6.35
C THR A 552 5.03 11.31 -6.30
N LEU A 553 4.28 11.31 -7.41
CA LEU A 553 2.91 11.81 -7.47
C LEU A 553 1.97 10.98 -6.59
N ILE A 554 2.22 9.68 -6.54
CA ILE A 554 1.37 8.68 -5.89
C ILE A 554 1.69 8.60 -4.39
N ILE A 555 2.94 8.81 -4.00
CA ILE A 555 3.39 8.80 -2.59
C ILE A 555 2.53 9.73 -1.71
N ALA A 556 2.06 10.86 -2.25
CA ALA A 556 1.23 11.82 -1.52
C ALA A 556 -0.12 11.25 -1.05
N VAL A 557 -0.69 10.29 -1.80
CA VAL A 557 -1.98 9.64 -1.47
C VAL A 557 -1.82 8.20 -0.97
N ASP A 558 -0.63 7.61 -1.15
CA ASP A 558 -0.35 6.22 -0.79
C ASP A 558 -0.57 5.94 0.70
N TRP A 559 -0.27 6.89 1.61
CA TRP A 559 -0.46 6.70 3.05
C TRP A 559 -1.91 6.32 3.44
N PHE A 560 -2.89 6.74 2.64
CA PHE A 560 -4.30 6.41 2.82
C PHE A 560 -4.67 5.14 2.06
N LEU A 561 -4.25 5.03 0.80
CA LEU A 561 -4.54 3.86 -0.05
C LEU A 561 -3.92 2.58 0.53
N ASP A 562 -2.74 2.67 1.12
CA ASP A 562 -2.04 1.56 1.77
C ASP A 562 -2.91 0.85 2.81
N ARG A 563 -3.64 1.62 3.62
CA ARG A 563 -4.56 1.08 4.64
C ARG A 563 -5.65 0.22 4.03
N LEU A 564 -6.21 0.67 2.91
CA LEU A 564 -7.25 -0.05 2.20
C LEU A 564 -6.68 -1.30 1.51
N ARG A 565 -5.47 -1.20 0.93
CA ARG A 565 -4.76 -2.36 0.38
C ARG A 565 -4.52 -3.42 1.44
N THR A 566 -3.97 -3.04 2.60
CA THR A 566 -3.73 -3.98 3.71
C THR A 566 -5.03 -4.66 4.13
N THR A 567 -6.12 -3.90 4.24
CA THR A 567 -7.43 -4.44 4.63
C THR A 567 -7.92 -5.47 3.61
N ALA A 568 -7.78 -5.19 2.31
CA ALA A 568 -8.13 -6.12 1.24
C ALA A 568 -7.26 -7.39 1.25
N ASN A 569 -5.95 -7.26 1.49
CA ASN A 569 -5.02 -8.39 1.57
C ASN A 569 -5.41 -9.33 2.74
N VAL A 570 -5.60 -8.77 3.94
CA VAL A 570 -6.00 -9.54 5.13
C VAL A 570 -7.36 -10.22 4.94
N LEU A 571 -8.30 -9.55 4.26
CA LEU A 571 -9.59 -10.13 3.91
C LEU A 571 -9.45 -11.32 2.95
N GLY A 572 -8.62 -11.18 1.90
CA GLY A 572 -8.31 -12.25 0.95
C GLY A 572 -7.73 -13.49 1.63
N ASP A 573 -6.73 -13.31 2.49
CA ASP A 573 -6.11 -14.41 3.24
C ASP A 573 -7.12 -15.14 4.14
N SER A 574 -7.98 -14.37 4.80
CA SER A 574 -8.96 -14.89 5.74
C SER A 574 -10.06 -15.69 5.02
N LEU A 575 -10.54 -15.20 3.88
CA LEU A 575 -11.50 -15.93 3.04
C LEU A 575 -10.85 -17.15 2.40
N GLY A 576 -9.58 -17.04 1.99
CA GLY A 576 -8.75 -18.15 1.52
C GLY A 576 -8.67 -19.28 2.54
N ALA A 577 -8.40 -18.97 3.81
CA ALA A 577 -8.38 -19.96 4.88
C ALA A 577 -9.71 -20.72 5.01
N GLY A 578 -10.85 -20.02 4.96
CA GLY A 578 -12.16 -20.67 5.00
C GLY A 578 -12.49 -21.51 3.75
N ILE A 579 -12.03 -21.11 2.56
CA ILE A 579 -12.19 -21.88 1.32
C ILE A 579 -11.32 -23.14 1.35
N VAL A 580 -10.05 -23.00 1.74
CA VAL A 580 -9.10 -24.12 1.83
C VAL A 580 -9.57 -25.13 2.87
N GLU A 581 -10.10 -24.67 4.00
CA GLU A 581 -10.73 -25.54 5.00
C GLU A 581 -11.90 -26.32 4.39
N HIS A 582 -12.83 -25.63 3.72
CA HIS A 582 -13.99 -26.28 3.11
C HIS A 582 -13.59 -27.36 2.10
N LEU A 583 -12.61 -27.06 1.24
CA LEU A 583 -12.10 -28.01 0.26
C LEU A 583 -11.32 -29.16 0.90
N SER A 584 -10.75 -28.96 2.10
CA SER A 584 -9.86 -29.90 2.78
C SER A 584 -10.52 -30.73 3.89
N ARG A 585 -11.84 -30.70 3.98
CA ARG A 585 -12.61 -31.42 5.01
C ARG A 585 -12.33 -32.92 5.06
N LYS A 586 -12.19 -33.58 3.91
CA LYS A 586 -11.93 -35.03 3.84
C LYS A 586 -10.55 -35.36 4.40
N GLU A 587 -9.56 -34.53 4.08
CA GLU A 587 -8.20 -34.69 4.56
C GLU A 587 -8.08 -34.42 6.07
N LEU A 588 -8.78 -33.39 6.58
CA LEU A 588 -8.83 -33.08 8.01
C LEU A 588 -9.47 -34.23 8.81
N GLN A 589 -10.59 -34.78 8.32
CA GLN A 589 -11.27 -35.91 8.94
C GLN A 589 -10.43 -37.19 8.96
N ASN A 590 -9.61 -37.42 7.94
CA ASN A 590 -8.70 -38.57 7.91
C ASN A 590 -7.57 -38.41 8.94
N GLN A 591 -6.99 -37.21 9.06
CA GLN A 591 -5.99 -36.92 10.09
C GLN A 591 -6.54 -37.10 11.51
N ASP A 592 -7.79 -36.72 11.75
CA ASP A 592 -8.43 -36.91 13.06
C ASP A 592 -8.61 -38.40 13.41
N ARG A 593 -8.88 -39.25 12.41
CA ARG A 593 -8.95 -40.71 12.58
C ARG A 593 -7.59 -41.32 12.86
N ASP A 594 -6.54 -40.84 12.20
CA ASP A 594 -5.18 -41.35 12.41
C ASP A 594 -4.64 -40.98 13.80
N ILE A 595 -4.96 -39.77 14.30
CA ILE A 595 -4.60 -39.33 15.66
C ILE A 595 -5.44 -40.05 16.72
N GLY A 596 -6.72 -40.34 16.45
CA GLY A 596 -7.58 -41.07 17.38
C GLY A 596 -7.29 -42.58 17.47
N ASN A 597 -6.57 -43.15 16.51
CA ASN A 597 -6.15 -44.55 16.47
C ASN A 597 -4.69 -44.76 16.91
N ALA A 598 -3.95 -43.69 17.18
CA ALA A 598 -2.59 -43.68 17.73
C ALA A 598 -2.62 -43.36 19.22
#